data_AF-A0A173RKD3-F1
#
_entry.id   AF-A0A173RKD3-F1
#
_cell.length_a   1.000
_cell.length_b   1.000
_cell.length_c   1.000
_cell.angle_alpha   90.00
_cell.angle_beta   90.00
_cell.angle_gamma   90.00
#
_symmetry.space_group_name_H-M   'P 1'
#
loop_
_entity.id
_entity.type
_entity.pdbx_description
1 polymer ?
#
loop_
_entity_poly.entity_id
_entity_poly.type
_entity_poly.pdbx_seq_one_letter_code
_entity_poly.pdbx_strand_id
1 'polypeptide(L)'
;MPEKLDSYLMNKDIGNVRRELIKILMVNPKVSDGVFKNALRKAERELGTDLYEQSSNTFEKKVNRKEWTADYLSKIIRNLRSEFSKDLVKHAIEVADAAYPSVTVGKDLDQHQPVRISSKEEKPVGKMVLLGVGVIAILIILILLTR
;
A
#
# COMPACT_ATOMS: atom_id res chain seq x y z
N MET A 1 3.86 -18.51 11.90
CA MET A 1 3.01 -17.60 12.69
C MET A 1 3.91 -16.64 13.45
N PRO A 2 3.53 -15.38 13.68
CA PRO A 2 4.35 -14.48 14.48
C PRO A 2 4.37 -15.00 15.92
N GLU A 3 5.46 -15.66 16.31
CA GLU A 3 5.63 -16.41 17.56
C GLU A 3 5.27 -15.60 18.82
N LYS A 4 5.34 -14.27 18.73
CA LYS A 4 5.01 -13.35 19.82
C LYS A 4 3.51 -13.21 20.08
N LEU A 5 2.66 -13.33 19.06
CA LEU A 5 1.21 -13.14 19.20
C LEU A 5 0.62 -14.20 20.16
N ASP A 6 1.08 -15.44 20.05
CA ASP A 6 0.56 -16.55 20.84
C ASP A 6 0.88 -16.38 22.33
N SER A 7 2.09 -15.92 22.65
CA SER A 7 2.47 -15.58 24.02
C SER A 7 1.62 -14.44 24.59
N TYR A 8 1.37 -13.38 23.82
CA TYR A 8 0.52 -12.28 24.29
C TYR A 8 -0.94 -12.69 24.48
N LEU A 9 -1.47 -13.57 23.62
CA LEU A 9 -2.81 -14.13 23.77
C LEU A 9 -2.94 -14.99 25.02
N MET A 10 -1.97 -15.88 25.28
CA MET A 10 -1.95 -16.71 26.50
C MET A 10 -1.94 -15.85 27.78
N ASN A 11 -1.20 -14.75 27.76
CA ASN A 11 -1.10 -13.83 28.90
C ASN A 11 -2.24 -12.80 28.95
N LYS A 12 -3.19 -12.83 28.01
CA LYS A 12 -4.24 -11.82 27.84
C LYS A 12 -3.71 -10.38 27.80
N ASP A 13 -2.51 -10.19 27.26
CA ASP A 13 -1.89 -8.88 27.10
C ASP A 13 -2.46 -8.19 25.86
N ILE A 14 -3.66 -7.62 26.02
CA ILE A 14 -4.42 -6.99 24.94
C ILE A 14 -3.60 -5.89 24.25
N GLY A 15 -2.84 -5.11 25.03
CA GLY A 15 -2.00 -4.03 24.50
C GLY A 15 -0.95 -4.55 23.53
N ASN A 16 -0.23 -5.62 23.90
CA ASN A 16 0.77 -6.21 23.01
C ASN A 16 0.16 -7.05 21.88
N VAL A 17 -1.02 -7.65 22.06
CA VAL A 17 -1.78 -8.27 20.97
C VAL A 17 -2.10 -7.25 19.88
N ARG A 18 -2.66 -6.10 20.24
CA ARG A 18 -2.97 -5.01 19.29
C ARG A 18 -1.71 -4.53 18.57
N ARG A 19 -0.61 -4.32 19.29
CA ARG A 19 0.68 -3.90 18.70
C ARG A 19 1.21 -4.92 17.70
N GLU A 20 1.15 -6.22 18.02
CA GLU A 20 1.62 -7.26 17.11
C GLU A 20 0.72 -7.37 15.87
N LEU A 21 -0.61 -7.23 16.02
CA LEU A 21 -1.54 -7.15 14.87
C LEU A 21 -1.20 -5.97 13.95
N ILE A 22 -0.98 -4.79 14.51
CA ILE A 22 -0.58 -3.59 13.74
C ILE A 22 0.75 -3.84 13.02
N LYS A 23 1.71 -4.47 13.69
CA LYS A 23 3.01 -4.81 13.11
C LYS A 23 2.88 -5.81 11.96
N ILE A 24 2.03 -6.83 12.08
CA ILE A 24 1.74 -7.77 11.00
C ILE A 24 1.20 -7.02 9.79
N LEU A 25 0.22 -6.13 9.97
CA LEU A 25 -0.35 -5.33 8.90
C LEU A 25 0.70 -4.38 8.26
N MET A 26 1.60 -3.82 9.05
CA MET A 26 2.64 -2.91 8.57
C MET A 26 3.72 -3.64 7.76
N VAL A 27 4.15 -4.83 8.20
CA VAL A 27 5.17 -5.64 7.52
C VAL A 27 4.59 -6.32 6.28
N ASN A 28 3.35 -6.75 6.37
CA ASN A 28 2.64 -7.44 5.30
C ASN A 28 1.26 -6.80 5.08
N PRO A 29 1.20 -5.69 4.33
CA PRO A 29 -0.05 -4.98 4.08
C PRO A 29 -0.95 -5.70 3.08
N LYS A 30 -0.49 -6.78 2.45
CA LYS A 30 -1.31 -7.57 1.53
C LYS A 30 -2.23 -8.50 2.33
N VAL A 31 -3.36 -7.97 2.79
CA VAL A 31 -4.28 -8.71 3.68
C VAL A 31 -4.95 -9.91 2.99
N SER A 32 -4.97 -9.93 1.66
CA SER A 32 -5.52 -11.01 0.85
C SER A 32 -4.75 -12.33 0.94
N ASP A 33 -3.50 -12.33 1.40
CA ASP A 33 -2.73 -13.55 1.65
C ASP A 33 -3.16 -14.30 2.93
N GLY A 34 -4.06 -13.69 3.71
CA GLY A 34 -4.67 -14.27 4.89
C GLY A 34 -3.81 -14.18 6.16
N VAL A 35 -2.57 -13.67 6.13
CA VAL A 35 -1.69 -13.61 7.31
C VAL A 35 -2.31 -12.73 8.39
N PHE A 36 -2.68 -11.49 8.04
CA PHE A 36 -3.31 -10.56 8.97
C PHE A 36 -4.71 -11.04 9.39
N LYS A 37 -5.56 -11.46 8.44
CA LYS A 37 -6.92 -11.95 8.70
C LYS A 37 -6.93 -13.15 9.65
N ASN A 38 -5.98 -14.08 9.51
CA ASN A 38 -5.87 -15.25 10.41
C ASN A 38 -5.39 -14.85 11.82
N ALA A 39 -4.42 -13.94 11.92
CA ALA A 39 -3.97 -13.42 13.21
C ALA A 39 -5.09 -12.67 13.94
N LEU A 40 -5.82 -11.81 13.23
CA LEU A 40 -6.96 -11.07 13.76
C LEU A 40 -8.04 -12.03 14.26
N ARG A 41 -8.46 -13.00 13.42
CA ARG A 41 -9.46 -14.01 13.81
C ARG A 41 -9.03 -14.86 15.01
N LYS A 42 -7.73 -15.12 15.16
CA LYS A 42 -7.21 -15.80 16.36
C LYS A 42 -7.41 -14.91 17.59
N ALA A 43 -6.99 -13.65 17.53
CA ALA A 43 -7.18 -12.70 18.62
C ALA A 43 -8.67 -12.49 18.98
N GLU A 44 -9.55 -12.38 17.99
CA GLU A 44 -11.00 -12.25 18.20
C GLU A 44 -11.61 -13.47 18.91
N ARG A 45 -11.13 -14.69 18.62
CA ARG A 45 -11.62 -15.90 19.30
C ARG A 45 -11.20 -15.96 20.76
N GLU A 46 -9.98 -15.55 21.07
CA GLU A 46 -9.42 -15.64 22.42
C GLU A 46 -9.86 -14.48 23.33
N LEU A 47 -10.02 -13.28 22.77
CA LEU A 47 -10.26 -12.04 23.53
C LEU A 47 -11.66 -11.45 23.32
N GLY A 48 -12.39 -11.89 22.28
CA GLY A 48 -13.73 -11.38 21.99
C GLY A 48 -13.78 -9.86 21.82
N THR A 49 -14.68 -9.21 22.55
CA THR A 49 -14.90 -7.76 22.50
C THR A 49 -13.75 -6.97 23.11
N ASP A 50 -13.01 -7.55 24.05
CA ASP A 50 -11.94 -6.86 24.78
C ASP A 50 -10.76 -6.50 23.88
N LEU A 51 -10.63 -7.19 22.73
CA LEU A 51 -9.66 -6.83 21.70
C LEU A 51 -9.86 -5.40 21.19
N TYR A 52 -11.10 -4.90 21.15
CA TYR A 52 -11.43 -3.65 20.48
C TYR A 52 -11.63 -2.50 21.45
N GLU A 53 -11.13 -1.34 21.07
CA GLU A 53 -11.44 -0.09 21.76
C GLU A 53 -12.72 0.54 21.21
N GLN A 54 -13.36 1.36 22.03
CA GLN A 54 -14.49 2.17 21.57
C GLN A 54 -14.01 3.17 20.54
N SER A 55 -14.75 3.30 19.43
CA SER A 55 -14.41 4.26 18.38
C SER A 55 -14.58 5.69 18.89
N SER A 56 -13.55 6.53 18.74
CA SER A 56 -13.68 7.97 18.98
C SER A 56 -14.30 8.71 17.78
N ASN A 57 -14.34 8.07 16.60
CA ASN A 57 -14.77 8.65 15.32
C ASN A 57 -13.99 9.91 14.91
N THR A 58 -12.78 10.12 15.45
CA THR A 58 -11.93 11.26 15.12
C THR A 58 -11.17 11.10 13.80
N PHE A 59 -10.93 9.85 13.38
CA PHE A 59 -10.27 9.56 12.12
C PHE A 59 -11.23 9.73 10.93
N GLU A 60 -10.91 10.65 10.03
CA GLU A 60 -11.69 10.87 8.82
C GLU A 60 -11.48 9.73 7.81
N LYS A 61 -12.50 8.86 7.68
CA LYS A 61 -12.50 7.78 6.71
C LYS A 61 -12.80 8.30 5.31
N LYS A 62 -11.83 8.20 4.41
CA LYS A 62 -12.01 8.49 2.99
C LYS A 62 -12.93 7.44 2.38
N VAL A 63 -14.06 7.89 1.84
CA VAL A 63 -15.06 7.02 1.20
C VAL A 63 -14.67 6.71 -0.25
N ASN A 64 -13.98 7.64 -0.91
CA ASN A 64 -13.56 7.49 -2.29
C ASN A 64 -12.39 6.51 -2.42
N ARG A 65 -12.65 5.35 -3.05
CA ARG A 65 -11.65 4.30 -3.28
C ARG A 65 -10.42 4.75 -4.08
N LYS A 66 -10.53 5.80 -4.92
CA LYS A 66 -9.38 6.35 -5.64
C LYS A 66 -8.31 6.94 -4.70
N GLU A 67 -8.71 7.28 -3.48
CA GLU A 67 -7.82 7.83 -2.46
C GLU A 67 -7.26 6.75 -1.51
N TRP A 68 -7.59 5.48 -1.73
CA TRP A 68 -7.13 4.35 -0.93
C TRP A 68 -5.74 3.93 -1.41
N THR A 69 -4.74 4.69 -0.97
CA THR A 69 -3.33 4.48 -1.31
C THR A 69 -2.54 3.87 -0.16
N ALA A 70 -1.31 3.42 -0.42
CA ALA A 70 -0.38 2.99 0.62
C ALA A 70 -0.08 4.09 1.67
N ASP A 71 -0.02 5.36 1.25
CA ASP A 71 0.11 6.50 2.16
C ASP A 71 -1.13 6.64 3.06
N TYR A 72 -2.31 6.50 2.48
CA TYR A 72 -3.55 6.54 3.25
C TYR A 72 -3.62 5.37 4.26
N LEU A 73 -3.25 4.16 3.86
CA LEU A 73 -3.13 3.03 4.77
C LEU A 73 -2.16 3.32 5.93
N SER A 74 -1.03 3.97 5.65
CA SER A 74 -0.05 4.36 6.67
C SER A 74 -0.64 5.32 7.72
N LYS A 75 -1.54 6.21 7.31
CA LYS A 75 -2.30 7.10 8.21
C LYS A 75 -3.29 6.33 9.08
N ILE A 76 -3.96 5.33 8.51
CA ILE A 76 -4.85 4.43 9.28
C ILE A 76 -4.03 3.64 10.31
N ILE A 77 -2.91 3.02 9.90
CA ILE A 77 -2.00 2.27 10.78
C ILE A 77 -1.50 3.13 11.93
N ARG A 78 -1.19 4.41 11.69
CA ARG A 78 -0.81 5.34 12.75
C ARG A 78 -1.94 5.54 13.77
N ASN A 79 -3.17 5.69 13.31
CA ASN A 79 -4.33 5.86 14.19
C ASN A 79 -4.66 4.57 14.96
N LEU A 80 -4.48 3.40 14.36
CA LEU A 80 -4.64 2.11 15.04
C LEU A 80 -3.74 1.94 16.27
N ARG A 81 -2.61 2.66 16.34
CA ARG A 81 -1.73 2.65 17.53
C ARG A 81 -2.32 3.39 18.72
N SER A 82 -3.22 4.34 18.46
CA SER A 82 -3.90 5.13 19.49
C SER A 82 -5.31 4.61 19.77
N GLU A 83 -5.97 4.05 18.75
CA GLU A 83 -7.32 3.54 18.82
C GLU A 83 -7.47 2.29 17.93
N PHE A 84 -7.48 1.12 18.55
CA PHE A 84 -7.70 -0.16 17.89
C PHE A 84 -9.21 -0.51 17.87
N SER A 85 -10.03 0.35 17.26
CA SER A 85 -11.47 0.12 17.15
C SER A 85 -11.83 -0.83 16.01
N LYS A 86 -12.92 -1.57 16.18
CA LYS A 86 -13.38 -2.56 15.18
C LYS A 86 -13.65 -1.94 13.82
N ASP A 87 -14.21 -0.73 13.81
CA ASP A 87 -14.50 0.02 12.59
C ASP A 87 -13.22 0.45 11.87
N LEU A 88 -12.23 0.96 12.59
CA LEU A 88 -10.95 1.37 12.00
C LEU A 88 -10.14 0.17 11.47
N VAL A 89 -10.15 -0.96 12.19
CA VAL A 89 -9.52 -2.21 11.73
C VAL A 89 -10.17 -2.70 10.45
N LYS A 90 -11.51 -2.69 10.37
CA LYS A 90 -12.23 -3.06 9.14
C LYS A 90 -11.85 -2.15 7.97
N HIS A 91 -11.84 -0.83 8.18
CA HIS A 91 -11.43 0.13 7.15
C HIS A 91 -9.98 -0.09 6.71
N ALA A 92 -9.07 -0.39 7.64
CA ALA A 92 -7.69 -0.73 7.32
C ALA A 92 -7.59 -1.94 6.38
N ILE A 93 -8.37 -2.99 6.62
CA ILE A 93 -8.43 -4.19 5.77
C ILE A 93 -8.89 -3.84 4.36
N GLU A 94 -9.97 -3.06 4.25
CA GLU A 94 -10.53 -2.67 2.95
C GLU A 94 -9.56 -1.82 2.12
N VAL A 95 -8.91 -0.84 2.76
CA VAL A 95 -7.90 0.01 2.13
C VAL A 95 -6.66 -0.81 1.76
N ALA A 96 -6.24 -1.74 2.61
CA ALA A 96 -5.10 -2.60 2.34
C ALA A 96 -5.33 -3.54 1.15
N ASP A 97 -6.50 -4.18 1.06
CA ASP A 97 -6.88 -5.03 -0.08
C ASP A 97 -6.93 -4.21 -1.40
N ALA A 98 -7.31 -2.93 -1.35
CA ALA A 98 -7.32 -2.05 -2.53
C ALA A 98 -5.93 -1.51 -2.92
N ALA A 99 -5.12 -1.13 -1.93
CA ALA A 99 -3.79 -0.56 -2.14
C ALA A 99 -2.75 -1.63 -2.52
N TYR A 100 -2.95 -2.88 -2.11
CA TYR A 100 -2.07 -4.02 -2.35
C TYR A 100 -2.87 -5.21 -2.92
N PRO A 101 -3.37 -5.09 -4.17
CA PRO A 101 -4.20 -6.13 -4.76
C PRO A 101 -3.43 -7.45 -4.91
N SER A 102 -4.15 -8.56 -4.77
CA SER A 102 -3.64 -9.86 -5.17
C SER A 102 -3.34 -9.87 -6.65
N VAL A 103 -2.09 -10.15 -7.04
CA VAL A 103 -1.82 -10.64 -8.39
C VAL A 103 -2.47 -12.02 -8.50
N THR A 104 -3.68 -12.08 -9.04
CA THR A 104 -4.27 -13.34 -9.48
C THR A 104 -3.44 -13.83 -10.66
N VAL A 105 -2.55 -14.78 -10.41
CA VAL A 105 -1.96 -15.63 -11.45
C VAL A 105 -3.14 -16.39 -12.06
N GLY A 106 -3.67 -15.92 -13.18
CA GLY A 106 -4.86 -16.49 -13.80
C GLY A 106 -5.73 -15.56 -14.63
N LYS A 107 -5.28 -14.35 -14.94
CA LYS A 107 -6.00 -13.45 -15.86
C LYS A 107 -5.05 -12.73 -16.83
N ASP A 108 -4.09 -13.45 -17.39
CA ASP A 108 -3.29 -13.03 -18.55
C ASP A 108 -2.59 -14.24 -19.22
N LEU A 109 -3.32 -15.36 -19.40
CA LEU A 109 -2.87 -16.47 -20.26
C LEU A 109 -3.75 -16.65 -21.51
N ASP A 110 -4.51 -15.62 -21.89
CA ASP A 110 -5.24 -15.56 -23.17
C ASP A 110 -4.82 -14.33 -23.97
N GLN A 111 -3.53 -14.27 -24.33
CA GLN A 111 -3.06 -13.46 -25.46
C GLN A 111 -2.18 -14.28 -26.39
N HIS A 112 -2.66 -15.46 -26.78
CA HIS A 112 -2.34 -15.96 -28.12
C HIS A 112 -3.28 -15.28 -29.14
N GLN A 113 -3.04 -14.01 -29.43
CA GLN A 113 -3.38 -13.49 -30.75
C GLN A 113 -2.19 -13.76 -31.67
N PRO A 114 -2.33 -14.55 -32.74
CA PRO A 114 -1.31 -14.56 -33.78
C PRO A 114 -1.25 -13.15 -34.36
N VAL A 115 -0.15 -12.46 -34.09
CA VAL A 115 0.19 -11.17 -34.69
C VAL A 115 0.18 -11.40 -36.20
N ARG A 116 -0.88 -10.94 -36.87
CA ARG A 116 -0.85 -10.70 -38.30
C ARG A 116 0.23 -9.65 -38.52
N ILE A 117 1.36 -10.11 -39.05
CA ILE A 117 2.45 -9.28 -39.54
C ILE A 117 1.87 -8.39 -40.63
N SER A 118 1.49 -7.17 -40.25
CA SER A 118 1.23 -6.09 -41.18
C SER A 118 2.53 -5.30 -41.25
N SER A 119 3.30 -5.59 -42.30
CA SER A 119 4.54 -4.91 -42.65
C SER A 119 4.32 -3.41 -42.70
N LYS A 120 4.89 -2.68 -41.73
CA LYS A 120 5.11 -1.25 -41.85
C LYS A 120 6.54 -0.93 -41.42
N GLU A 121 7.33 -0.73 -42.47
CA GLU A 121 8.57 0.04 -42.55
C GLU A 121 9.30 0.36 -41.25
N GLU A 122 10.43 -0.30 -41.09
CA GLU A 122 11.52 0.06 -40.20
C GLU A 122 12.01 1.49 -40.50
N LYS A 123 12.05 2.34 -39.47
CA LYS A 123 12.98 3.48 -39.43
C LYS A 123 13.77 3.42 -38.12
N PRO A 124 15.11 3.49 -38.17
CA PRO A 124 15.96 3.20 -37.03
C PRO A 124 15.98 4.32 -35.99
N VAL A 125 16.06 3.88 -34.74
CA VAL A 125 16.24 4.65 -33.52
C VAL A 125 17.54 5.47 -33.60
N GLY A 126 17.46 6.77 -33.37
CA GLY A 126 18.65 7.62 -33.32
C GLY A 126 18.39 9.03 -32.79
N LYS A 127 18.86 9.28 -31.57
CA LYS A 127 19.23 10.60 -31.00
C LYS A 127 18.09 11.56 -30.68
N MET A 128 17.63 11.53 -29.43
CA MET A 128 16.97 12.68 -28.81
C MET A 128 17.36 12.82 -27.34
N VAL A 129 18.65 13.10 -27.09
CA VAL A 129 19.14 13.72 -25.84
C VAL A 129 20.20 14.74 -26.24
N LEU A 130 19.81 15.88 -26.84
CA LEU A 130 20.74 16.99 -27.09
C LEU A 130 20.05 18.34 -27.36
N LEU A 131 18.99 18.68 -26.61
CA LEU A 131 18.30 19.98 -26.75
C LEU A 131 18.32 20.86 -25.50
N GLY A 132 19.06 20.47 -24.44
CA GLY A 132 19.13 21.22 -23.18
C GLY A 132 20.38 22.09 -22.96
N VAL A 133 21.47 21.88 -23.72
CA VAL A 133 22.78 22.51 -23.41
C VAL A 133 23.09 23.73 -24.30
N GLY A 134 22.45 23.86 -25.47
CA GLY A 134 22.74 24.96 -26.40
C GLY A 134 22.21 26.33 -25.96
N VAL A 135 21.11 26.40 -25.21
CA VAL A 135 20.48 27.67 -24.83
C VAL A 135 21.28 28.41 -23.75
N ILE A 136 21.95 27.68 -22.85
CA ILE A 136 22.74 28.28 -21.77
C ILE A 136 24.01 28.94 -22.31
N ALA A 137 24.65 28.35 -23.32
CA ALA A 137 25.87 28.90 -23.92
C ALA A 137 25.63 30.24 -24.65
N ILE A 138 24.48 30.39 -25.32
CA ILE A 138 24.13 31.63 -26.04
C ILE A 138 23.84 32.78 -25.06
N LEU A 139 23.18 32.49 -23.94
CA LEU A 139 22.88 33.47 -22.89
C LEU A 139 24.15 34.03 -22.23
N ILE A 140 25.17 33.20 -22.02
CA ILE A 140 26.44 33.65 -21.42
C ILE A 140 27.22 34.57 -22.37
N ILE A 141 27.20 34.31 -23.68
CA ILE A 141 27.91 35.14 -24.66
C ILE A 141 27.25 36.53 -24.78
N LEU A 142 25.93 36.62 -24.75
CA LEU A 142 25.22 37.90 -24.82
C LEU A 142 25.49 38.82 -23.62
N ILE A 143 25.62 38.24 -22.42
CA ILE A 143 25.95 38.99 -21.20
C ILE A 143 27.39 39.53 -21.24
N LEU A 144 28.33 38.78 -21.85
CA LEU A 144 29.72 39.21 -21.99
C LEU A 144 29.93 40.32 -23.03
N LEU A 145 29.06 40.44 -24.03
CA LEU A 145 29.13 41.47 -25.08
C LEU A 145 28.46 42.80 -24.71
N THR A 146 27.68 42.83 -23.62
CA THR A 146 26.99 44.04 -23.14
C THR A 146 27.67 44.71 -21.94
N ARG A 147 28.88 44.27 -21.59
CA ARG A 147 29.76 44.88 -20.60
C ARG A 147 30.99 45.48 -21.26
#